data_AF-A0AA41FL11-F1
#
_entry.id   AF-A0AA41FL11-F1
#
_cell.length_a   1.000
_cell.length_b   1.000
_cell.length_c   1.000
_cell.angle_alpha   90.00
_cell.angle_beta   90.00
_cell.angle_gamma   90.00
#
_symmetry.space_group_name_H-M   'P 1'
#
loop_
_entity.id
_entity.type
_entity.pdbx_description
1 polymer ?
#
loop_
_entity_poly.entity_id
_entity_poly.type
_entity_poly.pdbx_seq_one_letter_code
_entity_poly.pdbx_strand_id
1 'polypeptide(L)'
;MWKIIFKYPDGGKVKLTNSSRPMDKSIANKYYDTYGYNSDGGTFQQYPKKKYRPIAMATVVDILNVGGDLEKEISINVDDQEVPD
;
A
#
# COMPACT_ATOMS: atom_id res chain seq x y z
N MET A 1 -9.45 0.72 6.39
CA MET A 1 -8.42 1.74 6.72
C MET A 1 -7.12 1.37 6.03
N TRP A 2 -6.36 2.36 5.58
CA TRP A 2 -5.03 2.15 5.00
C TRP A 2 -4.04 3.24 5.43
N LYS A 3 -2.75 2.96 5.20
CA LYS A 3 -1.63 3.87 5.46
C LYS A 3 -0.62 3.82 4.32
N ILE A 4 -0.08 4.98 3.93
CA ILE A 4 1.07 5.10 3.04
C ILE A 4 2.21 5.78 3.80
N ILE A 5 3.44 5.31 3.60
CA ILE A 5 4.65 5.94 4.13
C ILE A 5 5.62 6.15 2.97
N PHE A 6 5.88 7.40 2.61
CA PHE A 6 6.95 7.78 1.68
C PHE A 6 8.20 8.15 2.48
N LYS A 7 9.36 7.73 2.01
CA LYS A 7 10.68 8.09 2.56
C LYS A 7 11.43 8.92 1.54
N TYR A 8 12.19 9.91 1.99
CA TYR A 8 12.96 10.80 1.13
C TYR A 8 14.46 10.68 1.43
N PRO A 9 15.34 11.04 0.46
CA PRO A 9 16.79 10.91 0.61
C PRO A 9 17.37 11.68 1.81
N ASP A 10 16.73 12.78 2.20
CA ASP A 10 17.10 13.60 3.36
C ASP A 10 16.68 12.97 4.70
N GLY A 11 16.10 11.76 4.68
CA GLY A 11 15.55 11.08 5.85
C GLY A 11 14.13 11.52 6.22
N GLY A 12 13.57 12.50 5.51
CA GLY A 12 12.21 12.97 5.64
C GLY A 12 11.19 11.86 5.37
N LYS A 13 10.03 11.93 6.02
CA LYS A 13 8.96 10.94 5.86
C LYS A 13 7.60 11.62 5.81
N VAL A 14 6.82 11.30 4.79
CA VAL A 14 5.40 11.66 4.70
C VAL A 14 4.57 10.45 5.03
N LYS A 15 3.62 10.60 5.96
CA LYS A 15 2.68 9.56 6.38
C LYS A 15 1.27 10.00 6.04
N LEU A 16 0.56 9.17 5.28
CA LEU A 16 -0.83 9.39 4.91
C LEU A 16 -1.67 8.25 5.47
N THR A 17 -2.83 8.57 6.04
CA THR A 17 -3.76 7.59 6.59
C THR A 17 -5.17 7.94 6.19
N ASN A 18 -5.99 6.94 5.90
CA ASN A 18 -7.42 7.12 5.67
C ASN A 18 -8.20 5.95 6.26
N SER A 19 -9.23 6.25 7.05
CA SER A 19 -10.11 5.27 7.68
C SER A 19 -11.48 5.15 7.00
N SER A 20 -11.88 6.13 6.19
CA SER A 20 -13.24 6.26 5.67
C SER A 20 -13.45 5.67 4.28
N ARG A 21 -12.42 5.58 3.44
CA ARG A 21 -12.54 5.07 2.07
C ARG A 21 -11.46 4.04 1.74
N PRO A 22 -11.79 2.98 0.96
CA PRO A 22 -10.80 2.05 0.46
C PRO A 22 -9.80 2.75 -0.46
N MET A 23 -8.66 2.10 -0.72
CA MET A 23 -7.72 2.59 -1.72
C MET A 23 -8.29 2.36 -3.11
N ASP A 24 -8.42 3.42 -3.91
CA ASP A 24 -8.89 3.35 -5.30
C ASP A 24 -7.86 3.97 -6.26
N LYS A 25 -8.07 3.78 -7.56
CA LYS A 25 -7.19 4.29 -8.62
C LYS A 25 -6.95 5.80 -8.51
N SER A 26 -7.99 6.59 -8.23
CA SER A 26 -7.86 8.05 -8.15
C SER A 26 -7.00 8.46 -6.96
N ILE A 27 -7.18 7.81 -5.81
CA ILE A 27 -6.43 8.08 -4.59
C ILE A 27 -4.97 7.65 -4.76
N ALA A 28 -4.74 6.47 -5.33
CA ALA A 28 -3.41 5.92 -5.52
C ALA A 28 -2.56 6.81 -6.43
N ASN A 29 -3.08 7.17 -7.61
CA ASN A 29 -2.38 8.06 -8.53
C ASN A 29 -2.15 9.44 -7.90
N LYS A 30 -3.17 10.06 -7.27
CA LYS A 30 -3.01 11.36 -6.60
C LYS A 30 -1.83 11.37 -5.63
N TYR A 31 -1.75 10.39 -4.73
CA TYR A 31 -0.70 10.39 -3.71
C TYR A 31 0.66 9.97 -4.26
N TYR A 32 0.69 9.11 -5.27
CA TYR A 32 1.93 8.76 -5.96
C TYR A 32 2.49 9.95 -6.74
N ASP A 33 1.66 10.71 -7.45
CA ASP A 33 2.07 11.90 -8.20
C ASP A 33 2.53 13.02 -7.24
N THR A 34 1.85 13.18 -6.11
CA THR A 34 2.17 14.26 -5.15
C THR A 34 3.44 13.96 -4.35
N TYR A 35 3.66 12.71 -3.94
CA TYR A 35 4.70 12.36 -2.96
C TYR A 35 5.64 11.25 -3.42
N GLY A 36 5.20 10.39 -4.35
CA GLY A 36 5.94 9.21 -4.79
C GLY A 36 7.12 9.53 -5.71
N TYR A 37 6.94 10.47 -6.65
CA TYR A 37 7.92 10.76 -7.70
C TYR A 37 9.32 11.14 -7.15
N ASN A 38 9.38 11.94 -6.09
CA ASN A 38 10.63 12.40 -5.46
C ASN A 38 11.03 11.57 -4.22
N SER A 39 10.33 10.48 -3.94
CA SER A 39 10.61 9.63 -2.79
C SER A 39 11.58 8.49 -3.14
N ASP A 40 12.30 7.97 -2.15
CA ASP A 40 13.03 6.68 -2.22
C ASP A 40 12.10 5.46 -2.16
N GLY A 41 10.83 5.67 -2.52
CA GLY A 41 9.77 4.69 -2.47
C GLY A 41 8.75 4.94 -1.35
N GLY A 42 7.55 4.44 -1.63
CA GLY A 42 6.42 4.42 -0.71
C GLY A 42 6.03 3.00 -0.34
N THR A 43 5.62 2.80 0.90
CA THR A 43 4.99 1.54 1.36
C THR A 43 3.53 1.77 1.66
N PHE A 44 2.66 0.98 1.04
CA PHE A 44 1.24 0.91 1.33
C PHE A 44 0.94 -0.26 2.28
N GLN A 45 0.07 -0.01 3.26
CA GLN A 45 -0.43 -1.01 4.20
C GLN A 45 -1.95 -0.86 4.34
N GLN A 46 -2.68 -1.92 3.98
CA GLN A 46 -4.09 -2.05 4.30
C GLN A 46 -4.29 -2.69 5.68
N TYR A 47 -5.37 -2.32 6.37
CA TYR A 47 -5.71 -2.84 7.70
C TYR A 47 -6.98 -3.69 7.64
N PRO A 48 -7.08 -4.75 8.47
CA PRO A 48 -6.13 -5.13 9.52
C PRO A 48 -4.83 -5.78 9.00
N LYS A 49 -3.68 -5.45 9.61
CA LYS A 49 -2.34 -5.91 9.18
C LYS A 49 -2.20 -7.44 9.11
N LYS A 50 -2.94 -8.16 9.95
CA LYS A 50 -2.92 -9.63 9.98
C LYS A 50 -3.49 -10.26 8.71
N LYS A 51 -4.34 -9.53 7.97
CA LYS A 51 -4.99 -10.02 6.74
C LYS A 51 -4.28 -9.57 5.48
N TYR A 52 -3.49 -8.49 5.55
CA TYR A 52 -2.97 -7.83 4.37
C TYR A 52 -1.48 -7.52 4.50
N ARG A 53 -0.68 -8.05 3.58
CA ARG A 53 0.76 -7.76 3.52
C ARG A 53 1.01 -6.34 3.01
N PRO A 54 2.02 -5.63 3.53
CA PRO A 54 2.44 -4.35 2.95
C PRO A 54 3.07 -4.57 1.57
N ILE A 55 2.84 -3.63 0.65
CA ILE A 55 3.45 -3.64 -0.69
C ILE A 55 3.96 -2.24 -1.07
N ALA A 56 4.79 -2.16 -2.11
CA ALA A 56 5.26 -0.89 -2.64
C ALA A 56 4.11 -0.07 -3.24
N MET A 57 4.13 1.24 -3.04
CA MET A 57 3.08 2.13 -3.55
C MET A 57 3.04 2.16 -5.08
N ALA A 58 4.19 2.01 -5.76
CA ALA A 58 4.23 1.87 -7.22
C ALA A 58 3.44 0.64 -7.69
N THR A 59 3.60 -0.51 -7.03
CA THR A 59 2.83 -1.73 -7.33
C THR A 59 1.33 -1.53 -7.12
N VAL A 60 0.92 -0.78 -6.08
CA VAL A 60 -0.51 -0.43 -5.89
C VAL A 60 -1.05 0.34 -7.08
N VAL A 61 -0.30 1.32 -7.57
CA VAL A 61 -0.66 2.13 -8.74
C VAL A 61 -0.78 1.24 -9.98
N ASP A 62 0.18 0.35 -10.21
CA ASP A 62 0.17 -0.56 -11.36
C ASP A 62 -1.07 -1.47 -11.34
N ILE A 63 -1.32 -2.15 -10.22
CA ILE A 63 -2.49 -3.04 -10.03
C ILE A 63 -3.79 -2.29 -10.35
N LEU A 64 -3.98 -1.10 -9.76
CA LEU A 64 -5.22 -0.34 -9.93
C LEU A 64 -5.35 0.27 -11.33
N ASN A 65 -4.24 0.61 -11.99
CA ASN A 65 -4.27 1.16 -13.34
C ASN A 65 -4.64 0.12 -14.39
N VAL A 66 -4.28 -1.15 -14.19
CA VAL A 66 -4.68 -2.29 -15.05
C VAL A 66 -6.04 -2.88 -14.66
N GLY A 67 -6.72 -2.33 -13.64
CA GLY A 67 -8.03 -2.79 -13.18
C GLY A 67 -8.00 -4.05 -12.31
N GLY A 68 -6.84 -4.36 -11.71
CA GLY A 68 -6.68 -5.50 -10.80
C GLY A 68 -7.34 -5.30 -9.44
N ASP A 69 -7.54 -6.42 -8.74
CA ASP A 69 -8.11 -6.45 -7.39
C ASP A 69 -7.01 -6.33 -6.33
N LEU A 70 -6.81 -5.11 -5.83
CA LEU A 70 -5.79 -4.82 -4.83
C LEU A 70 -5.93 -5.66 -3.56
N GLU A 71 -7.16 -5.91 -3.08
CA GLU A 71 -7.35 -6.65 -1.83
C GLU A 71 -6.93 -8.11 -2.00
N LYS A 72 -7.24 -8.71 -3.15
CA LYS A 72 -6.80 -10.07 -3.49
C LYS A 72 -5.28 -10.18 -3.56
N GLU A 73 -4.60 -9.22 -4.17
CA GLU A 73 -3.14 -9.24 -4.36
C GLU A 73 -2.34 -9.11 -3.05
N ILE A 74 -2.92 -8.47 -2.04
CA ILE A 74 -2.27 -8.24 -0.74
C ILE A 74 -2.82 -9.15 0.36
N SER A 75 -3.86 -9.94 0.10
CA SER A 75 -4.42 -10.87 1.08
C SER A 75 -3.39 -11.93 1.47
N ILE A 76 -3.26 -12.17 2.77
CA ILE A 76 -2.46 -13.25 3.33
C ILE A 76 -3.39 -14.46 3.46
N ASN A 77 -3.12 -15.53 2.72
CA ASN A 77 -3.82 -16.79 2.94
C ASN A 77 -3.37 -17.36 4.29
N VAL A 78 -4.33 -17.69 5.14
CA VAL A 78 -4.05 -18.20 6.50
C VAL A 78 -3.43 -19.61 6.45
N ASP A 79 -3.58 -20.31 5.32
CA ASP A 79 -3.04 -21.66 5.10
C ASP A 79 -1.53 -21.69 4.79
N ASP A 80 -0.90 -20.54 4.49
CA ASP A 80 0.56 -20.42 4.31
C ASP A 80 1.30 -20.19 5.65
N GLN A 81 0.59 -20.19 6.77
CA GLN A 81 1.20 -20.19 8.10
C GLN A 81 1.26 -21.64 8.61
N GLU A 82 2.31 -22.38 8.21
CA GLU A 82 2.68 -23.61 8.90
C GLU A 82 2.74 -23.34 10.40
N VAL A 83 1.86 -24.00 11.14
CA VAL A 83 1.87 -24.07 12.60
C VAL A 83 3.08 -24.93 12.95
N PRO A 84 4.11 -24.40 13.64
CA PRO A 84 5.19 -25.25 14.10
C PRO A 84 4.70 -26.05 15.31
N ASP A 85 4.58 -27.36 15.15
CA ASP A 85 4.62 -28.35 16.24
C ASP A 85 5.92 -29.17 16.13
#